data_AF-E8WXB9-F1
#
_entry.id   AF-E8WXB9-F1
#
_cell.length_a   1.000
_cell.length_b   1.000
_cell.length_c   1.000
_cell.angle_alpha   90.00
_cell.angle_beta   90.00
_cell.angle_gamma   90.00
#
_symmetry.space_group_name_H-M   'P 1'
#
loop_
_entity.id
_entity.type
_entity.pdbx_description
1 polymer ?
#
loop_
_entity_poly.entity_id
_entity_poly.type
_entity_poly.pdbx_seq_one_letter_code
_entity_poly.pdbx_strand_id
1 'polypeptide(L)'
;MSLLRSFSKYFGMALCAGLLCAGSPALLGQSLKLDDPAPLRAGLNSATIDSFGGNQYWVLTVGPGKFTATFHFGGTQEGFNTGGRPNFFAGFKPKVDGTTLTHADFPGGSTWSGTATKASRLELAVTPAPGSLVRQTTSYTIEVTGAVAFGGAAGASAGPSPVGIYQIGIGGHVGIAKFTADGQITATTNETGTWKVFDEDSKSYVIVFAGTRYSLTYQPGRGFIDNNGYLTFKQTK
;
A
#
# COMPACT_ATOMS: atom_id res chain seq x y z
N MET A 1 13.07 34.80 73.01
CA MET A 1 11.69 35.09 72.54
C MET A 1 11.73 35.10 71.02
N SER A 2 11.33 34.02 70.35
CA SER A 2 9.94 33.73 69.93
C SER A 2 9.50 34.72 68.83
N LEU A 3 9.02 34.39 67.62
CA LEU A 3 8.58 33.17 66.94
C LEU A 3 8.40 33.60 65.43
N LEU A 4 8.89 32.87 64.42
CA LEU A 4 8.18 31.90 63.53
C LEU A 4 7.55 32.43 62.19
N ARG A 5 7.77 31.59 61.15
CA ARG A 5 6.99 31.29 59.91
C ARG A 5 7.28 32.14 58.64
N SER A 6 7.85 31.63 57.54
CA SER A 6 7.59 30.45 56.66
C SER A 6 6.71 30.81 55.45
N PHE A 7 7.19 30.60 54.21
CA PHE A 7 6.64 29.65 53.20
C PHE A 7 7.21 29.84 51.76
N SER A 8 7.62 28.70 51.16
CA SER A 8 7.61 28.24 49.75
C SER A 8 8.12 29.15 48.60
N LYS A 9 9.20 28.82 47.86
CA LYS A 9 9.37 27.75 46.82
C LYS A 9 8.27 27.71 45.75
N TYR A 10 8.61 28.04 44.49
CA TYR A 10 8.27 27.40 43.18
C TYR A 10 8.98 28.25 42.08
N PHE A 11 10.04 27.80 41.39
CA PHE A 11 10.14 26.77 40.34
C PHE A 11 9.29 27.09 39.10
N GLY A 12 9.96 27.35 37.97
CA GLY A 12 9.30 27.63 36.68
C GLY A 12 10.30 27.82 35.54
N MET A 13 11.07 26.78 35.22
CA MET A 13 11.94 26.74 34.03
C MET A 13 11.15 26.10 32.89
N ALA A 14 10.81 26.89 31.87
CA ALA A 14 10.07 26.42 30.70
C ALA A 14 11.03 25.74 29.71
N LEU A 15 10.88 24.42 29.57
CA LEU A 15 11.55 23.59 28.58
C LEU A 15 10.70 23.62 27.29
N CYS A 16 11.11 24.40 26.29
CA CYS A 16 10.56 24.30 24.93
C CYS A 16 11.07 23.01 24.27
N ALA A 17 10.27 21.94 24.36
CA ALA A 17 10.46 20.74 23.57
C ALA A 17 10.08 21.03 22.10
N GLY A 18 11.09 21.08 21.22
CA GLY A 18 10.90 21.12 19.78
C GLY A 18 10.26 19.82 19.30
N LEU A 19 8.99 19.90 18.89
CA LEU A 19 8.33 18.86 18.11
C LEU A 19 8.97 18.85 16.71
N LEU A 20 9.96 17.97 16.52
CA LEU A 20 10.38 17.56 15.18
C LEU A 20 9.18 16.89 14.52
N CYS A 21 8.55 17.57 13.56
CA CYS A 21 7.64 16.96 12.62
C CYS A 21 8.43 15.92 11.80
N ALA A 22 8.52 14.70 12.30
CA ALA A 22 8.91 13.56 11.50
C ALA A 22 7.86 13.43 10.39
N GLY A 23 8.21 13.88 9.18
CA GLY A 23 7.41 13.69 7.99
C GLY A 23 7.08 12.20 7.89
N SER A 24 5.79 11.88 7.90
CA SER A 24 5.36 10.50 7.72
C SER A 24 5.93 10.00 6.39
N PRO A 25 6.56 8.81 6.34
CA PRO A 25 7.00 8.25 5.07
C PRO A 25 5.78 8.13 4.16
N ALA A 26 5.86 8.73 2.97
CA ALA A 26 4.81 8.62 1.98
C ALA A 26 4.57 7.13 1.67
N LEU A 27 3.34 6.67 1.88
CA LEU A 27 2.93 5.31 1.59
C LEU A 27 2.86 5.13 0.07
N LEU A 28 3.75 4.30 -0.46
CA LEU A 28 3.77 3.95 -1.89
C LEU A 28 2.80 2.79 -2.10
N GLY A 29 1.64 3.12 -2.68
CA GLY A 29 0.59 2.15 -2.97
C GLY A 29 0.82 1.38 -4.24
N GLN A 30 0.20 0.21 -4.35
CA GLN A 30 0.05 -0.52 -5.61
C GLN A 30 -0.41 0.42 -6.73
N SER A 31 0.26 0.36 -7.88
CA SER A 31 -0.10 1.18 -9.04
C SER A 31 -0.94 0.39 -10.01
N LEU A 32 -2.01 1.00 -10.52
CA LEU A 32 -2.79 0.49 -11.65
C LEU A 32 -2.29 1.07 -13.00
N LYS A 33 -1.25 1.93 -12.96
CA LYS A 33 -0.70 2.61 -14.13
C LYS A 33 0.59 1.95 -14.56
N LEU A 34 0.61 1.45 -15.79
CA LEU A 34 1.80 0.80 -16.36
C LEU A 34 3.02 1.74 -16.45
N ASP A 35 2.79 3.03 -16.73
CA ASP A 35 3.88 4.00 -16.91
C ASP A 35 4.32 4.69 -15.61
N ASP A 36 3.63 4.39 -14.50
CA ASP A 36 3.95 4.91 -13.17
C ASP A 36 3.83 3.78 -12.11
N PRO A 37 4.65 2.71 -12.22
CA PRO A 37 4.56 1.55 -11.34
C PRO A 37 5.00 1.86 -9.91
N ALA A 38 4.44 1.13 -8.95
CA ALA A 38 4.75 1.30 -7.54
C ALA A 38 6.14 0.73 -7.19
N PRO A 39 7.03 1.49 -6.54
CA PRO A 39 8.32 0.94 -6.13
C PRO A 39 8.12 -0.14 -5.06
N LEU A 40 8.80 -1.28 -5.23
CA LEU A 40 8.90 -2.29 -4.18
C LEU A 40 9.80 -1.81 -3.03
N ARG A 41 9.60 -2.42 -1.86
CA ARG A 41 10.51 -2.35 -0.71
C ARG A 41 11.27 -3.65 -0.53
N ALA A 42 12.31 -3.59 0.31
CA ALA A 42 12.98 -4.79 0.82
C ALA A 42 12.02 -5.64 1.65
N GLY A 43 12.14 -6.96 1.51
CA GLY A 43 11.28 -7.94 2.18
C GLY A 43 9.95 -8.17 1.46
N LEU A 44 8.93 -8.55 2.23
CA LEU A 44 7.61 -8.89 1.70
C LEU A 44 6.80 -7.65 1.32
N ASN A 45 6.27 -7.67 0.11
CA ASN A 45 5.36 -6.66 -0.43
C ASN A 45 3.98 -7.32 -0.58
N SER A 46 3.04 -6.96 0.30
CA SER A 46 1.72 -7.59 0.37
C SER A 46 0.65 -6.72 -0.28
N ALA A 47 -0.19 -7.33 -1.11
CA ALA A 47 -1.29 -6.62 -1.78
C ALA A 47 -2.48 -7.55 -2.04
N THR A 48 -3.54 -6.99 -2.60
CA THR A 48 -4.74 -7.74 -2.98
C THR A 48 -5.08 -7.37 -4.41
N ILE A 49 -5.21 -8.38 -5.27
CA ILE A 49 -5.67 -8.19 -6.64
C ILE A 49 -7.15 -8.48 -6.76
N ASP A 50 -7.86 -7.58 -7.43
CA ASP A 50 -9.29 -7.65 -7.69
C ASP A 50 -9.53 -7.95 -9.18
N SER A 51 -10.38 -8.92 -9.48
CA SER A 51 -10.73 -9.29 -10.86
C SER A 51 -11.40 -8.17 -11.66
N PHE A 52 -11.91 -7.14 -10.99
CA PHE A 52 -12.53 -5.96 -11.63
C PHE A 52 -11.65 -4.70 -11.55
N GLY A 53 -10.54 -4.75 -10.80
CA GLY A 53 -9.68 -3.59 -10.50
C GLY A 53 -8.60 -3.34 -11.55
N GLY A 54 -8.26 -4.34 -12.35
CA GLY A 54 -7.21 -4.27 -13.37
C GLY A 54 -5.84 -4.75 -12.86
N ASN A 55 -4.83 -4.58 -13.71
CA ASN A 55 -3.47 -5.03 -13.45
C ASN A 55 -2.77 -4.14 -12.42
N GLN A 56 -1.88 -4.74 -11.64
CA GLN A 56 -1.06 -4.04 -10.67
C GLN A 56 0.39 -4.06 -11.09
N TYR A 57 1.06 -2.91 -11.04
CA TYR A 57 2.41 -2.72 -11.56
C TYR A 57 3.38 -2.29 -10.46
N TRP A 58 4.54 -2.93 -10.43
CA TRP A 58 5.60 -2.72 -9.46
C TRP A 58 6.95 -2.49 -10.14
N VAL A 59 7.88 -1.82 -9.47
CA VAL A 59 9.21 -1.55 -10.00
C VAL A 59 10.31 -1.67 -8.95
N LEU A 60 11.48 -2.12 -9.38
CA LEU A 60 12.73 -2.02 -8.63
C LEU A 60 13.92 -1.86 -9.58
N THR A 61 15.12 -1.67 -9.01
CA THR A 61 16.36 -1.70 -9.78
C THR A 61 17.13 -2.98 -9.46
N VAL A 62 17.51 -3.74 -10.48
CA VAL A 62 18.41 -4.89 -10.37
C VAL A 62 19.83 -4.41 -10.64
N GLY A 63 20.75 -4.62 -9.70
CA GLY A 63 22.17 -4.34 -9.85
C GLY A 63 22.92 -5.44 -10.61
N PRO A 64 24.23 -5.26 -10.87
CA PRO A 64 25.07 -6.32 -11.43
C PRO A 64 25.06 -7.57 -10.55
N GLY A 65 24.61 -8.71 -11.09
CA GLY A 65 24.53 -9.97 -10.35
C GLY A 65 23.25 -10.76 -10.61
N LYS A 66 22.98 -11.71 -9.70
CA LYS A 66 21.78 -12.56 -9.73
C LYS A 66 20.68 -11.97 -8.86
N PHE A 67 19.43 -12.16 -9.25
CA PHE A 67 18.26 -11.85 -8.44
C PHE A 67 17.20 -12.94 -8.56
N THR A 68 16.29 -12.94 -7.60
CA THR A 68 15.08 -13.77 -7.60
C THR A 68 13.90 -12.93 -7.13
N ALA A 69 12.79 -12.98 -7.85
CA ALA A 69 11.50 -12.42 -7.50
C ALA A 69 10.50 -13.56 -7.32
N THR A 70 10.01 -13.74 -6.10
CA THR A 70 9.05 -14.76 -5.72
C THR A 70 7.69 -14.13 -5.53
N PHE A 71 6.67 -14.72 -6.15
CA PHE A 71 5.28 -14.34 -6.00
C PHE A 71 4.50 -15.49 -5.37
N HIS A 72 3.73 -15.19 -4.34
CA HIS A 72 2.79 -16.12 -3.73
C HIS A 72 1.40 -15.52 -3.71
N PHE A 73 0.37 -16.34 -3.88
CA PHE A 73 -1.01 -15.91 -3.74
C PHE A 73 -1.79 -16.81 -2.78
N GLY A 74 -2.75 -16.23 -2.07
CA GLY A 74 -3.63 -16.96 -1.15
C GLY A 74 -4.66 -17.79 -1.92
N GLY A 75 -4.91 -19.02 -1.47
CA GLY A 75 -5.93 -19.90 -2.03
C GLY A 75 -7.36 -19.62 -1.56
N THR A 76 -7.54 -18.81 -0.50
CA THR A 76 -8.85 -18.52 0.07
C THR A 76 -9.56 -17.42 -0.73
N GLN A 77 -10.32 -17.83 -1.74
CA GLN A 77 -11.33 -16.99 -2.38
C GLN A 77 -12.57 -16.97 -1.48
N GLU A 78 -13.25 -15.82 -1.33
CA GLU A 78 -14.39 -15.60 -0.43
C GLU A 78 -15.58 -16.57 -0.70
N GLY A 79 -15.50 -17.82 -0.23
CA GLY A 79 -16.58 -18.81 -0.29
C GLY A 79 -16.86 -19.44 -1.66
N PHE A 80 -16.26 -18.95 -2.74
CA PHE A 80 -16.45 -19.48 -4.10
C PHE A 80 -15.11 -19.82 -4.74
N ASN A 81 -14.91 -21.08 -5.10
CA ASN A 81 -13.77 -21.53 -5.91
C ASN A 81 -14.21 -21.59 -7.37
N THR A 82 -14.16 -20.46 -8.09
CA THR A 82 -14.58 -20.44 -9.51
C THR A 82 -13.46 -20.81 -10.48
N GLY A 83 -12.32 -21.30 -9.99
CA GLY A 83 -11.14 -21.56 -10.81
C GLY A 83 -10.48 -20.27 -11.30
N GLY A 84 -9.16 -20.34 -11.53
CA GLY A 84 -8.35 -19.20 -11.95
C GLY A 84 -7.42 -18.69 -10.85
N ARG A 85 -6.21 -18.33 -11.26
CA ARG A 85 -5.17 -17.76 -10.40
C ARG A 85 -4.68 -16.44 -10.99
N PRO A 86 -4.26 -15.48 -10.16
CA PRO A 86 -3.56 -14.32 -10.68
C PRO A 86 -2.26 -14.76 -11.38
N ASN A 87 -1.87 -14.03 -12.41
CA ASN A 87 -0.57 -14.25 -13.08
C ASN A 87 0.42 -13.18 -12.61
N PHE A 88 1.70 -13.55 -12.61
CA PHE A 88 2.79 -12.67 -12.25
C PHE A 88 3.84 -12.67 -13.35
N PHE A 89 4.18 -11.48 -13.84
CA PHE A 89 5.13 -11.26 -14.92
C PHE A 89 6.27 -10.37 -14.44
N ALA A 90 7.47 -10.63 -14.94
CA ALA A 90 8.65 -9.78 -14.73
C ALA A 90 9.30 -9.43 -16.06
N GLY A 91 9.75 -8.19 -16.22
CA GLY A 91 10.38 -7.73 -17.45
C GLY A 91 11.27 -6.51 -17.24
N PHE A 92 12.38 -6.44 -17.99
CA PHE A 92 13.22 -5.25 -18.04
C PHE A 92 12.61 -4.21 -18.99
N LYS A 93 12.37 -2.99 -18.51
CA LYS A 93 11.86 -1.87 -19.32
C LYS A 93 12.76 -0.63 -19.13
N PRO A 94 13.51 -0.22 -20.18
CA PRO A 94 13.64 -0.88 -21.48
C PRO A 94 14.36 -2.23 -21.38
N LYS A 95 14.28 -3.06 -22.42
CA LYS A 95 15.11 -4.26 -22.53
C LYS A 95 16.58 -3.83 -22.59
N VAL A 96 17.42 -4.44 -21.76
CA VAL A 96 18.84 -4.09 -21.64
C VAL A 96 19.70 -5.31 -22.00
N ASP A 97 20.75 -5.11 -22.80
CA ASP A 97 21.71 -6.18 -23.12
C ASP A 97 22.42 -6.69 -21.86
N GLY A 98 22.71 -7.99 -21.84
CA GLY A 98 23.30 -8.66 -20.68
C GLY A 98 22.32 -8.91 -19.53
N THR A 99 21.01 -8.81 -19.79
CA THR A 99 19.98 -9.24 -18.85
C THR A 99 19.39 -10.60 -19.23
N THR A 100 19.07 -11.41 -18.23
CA THR A 100 18.38 -12.69 -18.39
C THR A 100 17.22 -12.80 -17.42
N LEU A 101 16.18 -13.51 -17.82
CA LEU A 101 14.99 -13.82 -17.02
C LEU A 101 14.55 -15.25 -17.33
N THR A 102 14.29 -16.01 -16.28
CA THR A 102 13.75 -17.36 -16.31
C THR A 102 12.57 -17.44 -15.37
N HIS A 103 11.55 -18.20 -15.76
CA HIS A 103 10.27 -18.29 -15.06
C HIS A 103 9.98 -19.74 -14.66
N ALA A 104 9.46 -19.93 -13.46
CA ALA A 104 8.94 -21.21 -12.98
C ALA A 104 7.62 -21.01 -12.22
N ASP A 105 6.60 -21.80 -12.58
CA ASP A 105 5.29 -21.82 -11.92
C ASP A 105 5.19 -22.92 -10.87
N PHE A 106 4.41 -22.65 -9.81
CA PHE A 106 4.09 -23.62 -8.76
C PHE A 106 2.61 -23.49 -8.35
N PRO A 107 2.03 -24.46 -7.61
CA PRO A 107 0.62 -24.42 -7.23
C PRO A 107 0.17 -23.18 -6.44
N GLY A 108 1.08 -22.53 -5.69
CA GLY A 108 0.77 -21.35 -4.86
C GLY A 108 1.47 -20.07 -5.31
N GLY A 109 2.01 -20.02 -6.53
CA GLY A 109 2.79 -18.86 -6.97
C GLY A 109 3.68 -19.11 -8.18
N SER A 110 4.65 -18.23 -8.36
CA SER A 110 5.63 -18.30 -9.43
C SER A 110 6.92 -17.63 -9.00
N THR A 111 8.04 -18.09 -9.54
CA THR A 111 9.35 -17.49 -9.31
C THR A 111 9.94 -17.03 -10.64
N TRP A 112 10.44 -15.80 -10.64
CA TRP A 112 11.26 -15.25 -11.70
C TRP A 112 12.68 -15.08 -11.19
N SER A 113 13.65 -15.70 -11.86
CA SER A 113 15.07 -15.52 -11.54
C SER A 113 15.80 -14.97 -12.75
N GLY A 114 16.91 -14.28 -12.52
CA GLY A 114 17.63 -13.67 -13.62
C GLY A 114 18.98 -13.09 -13.22
N THR A 115 19.62 -12.48 -14.22
CA THR A 115 20.86 -11.73 -14.05
C THR A 115 20.80 -10.40 -14.77
N ALA A 116 21.63 -9.47 -14.30
CA ALA A 116 21.96 -8.26 -15.04
C ALA A 116 23.48 -8.01 -14.94
N THR A 117 24.09 -7.52 -16.02
CA THR A 117 25.50 -7.09 -16.03
C THR A 117 25.69 -5.65 -15.57
N LYS A 118 24.62 -4.86 -15.57
CA LYS A 118 24.58 -3.45 -15.11
C LYS A 118 23.26 -3.15 -14.42
N ALA A 119 23.23 -2.06 -13.65
CA ALA A 119 22.01 -1.58 -13.03
C ALA A 119 20.89 -1.41 -14.07
N SER A 120 19.78 -2.11 -13.88
CA SER A 120 18.70 -2.25 -14.85
C SER A 120 17.35 -2.19 -14.16
N ARG A 121 16.40 -1.49 -14.78
CA ARG A 121 15.04 -1.33 -14.25
C ARG A 121 14.20 -2.56 -14.53
N LEU A 122 13.71 -3.21 -13.48
CA LEU A 122 12.83 -4.36 -13.56
C LEU A 122 11.41 -3.93 -13.17
N GLU A 123 10.46 -4.14 -14.09
CA GLU A 123 9.04 -4.00 -13.82
C GLU A 123 8.43 -5.37 -13.57
N LEU A 124 7.46 -5.40 -12.64
CA LEU A 124 6.67 -6.57 -12.34
C LEU A 124 5.19 -6.22 -12.54
N ALA A 125 4.42 -7.18 -13.04
CA ALA A 125 2.98 -7.03 -13.20
C ALA A 125 2.25 -8.20 -12.56
N VAL A 126 1.21 -7.92 -11.78
CA VAL A 126 0.25 -8.91 -11.30
C VAL A 126 -1.05 -8.67 -12.06
N THR A 127 -1.54 -9.69 -12.77
CA THR A 127 -2.81 -9.61 -13.50
C THR A 127 -3.86 -10.43 -12.78
N PRO A 128 -5.12 -9.99 -12.72
CA PRO A 128 -6.16 -10.76 -12.07
C PRO A 128 -6.42 -12.10 -12.76
N ALA A 129 -7.08 -13.02 -12.05
CA ALA A 129 -7.54 -14.26 -12.64
C ALA A 129 -8.53 -13.96 -13.81
N PRO A 130 -8.34 -14.55 -14.99
CA PRO A 130 -9.24 -14.33 -16.11
C PRO A 130 -10.61 -14.99 -15.86
N GLY A 131 -11.67 -14.37 -16.39
CA GLY A 131 -12.97 -15.05 -16.56
C GLY A 131 -13.89 -15.10 -15.33
N SER A 132 -13.69 -14.27 -14.31
CA SER A 132 -14.57 -14.27 -13.13
C SER A 132 -15.93 -13.61 -13.45
N LEU A 133 -17.01 -14.40 -13.51
CA LEU A 133 -18.39 -13.88 -13.58
C LEU A 133 -18.82 -13.18 -12.29
N VAL A 134 -18.19 -13.56 -11.19
CA VAL A 134 -18.36 -12.96 -9.86
C VAL A 134 -17.09 -12.17 -9.54
N ARG A 135 -17.22 -11.06 -8.80
CA ARG A 135 -16.07 -10.28 -8.34
C ARG A 135 -15.24 -11.08 -7.35
N GLN A 136 -13.92 -11.14 -7.56
CA GLN A 136 -13.00 -11.91 -6.74
C GLN A 136 -11.80 -11.09 -6.33
N THR A 137 -11.39 -11.26 -5.07
CA THR A 137 -10.18 -10.67 -4.53
C THR A 137 -9.24 -11.76 -4.05
N THR A 138 -7.97 -11.67 -4.45
CA THR A 138 -6.92 -12.61 -4.05
C THR A 138 -5.79 -11.84 -3.39
N SER A 139 -5.48 -12.17 -2.14
CA SER A 139 -4.27 -11.66 -1.48
C SER A 139 -3.04 -12.28 -2.13
N TYR A 140 -1.97 -11.51 -2.23
CA TYR A 140 -0.69 -11.99 -2.73
C TYR A 140 0.48 -11.28 -2.04
N THR A 141 1.65 -11.90 -2.13
CA THR A 141 2.92 -11.33 -1.69
C THR A 141 3.95 -11.41 -2.83
N ILE A 142 4.82 -10.40 -2.89
CA ILE A 142 6.01 -10.38 -3.73
C ILE A 142 7.23 -10.19 -2.81
N GLU A 143 8.25 -11.01 -3.00
CA GLU A 143 9.55 -10.83 -2.37
C GLU A 143 10.63 -10.85 -3.44
N VAL A 144 11.55 -9.89 -3.39
CA VAL A 144 12.68 -9.84 -4.32
C VAL A 144 13.99 -9.83 -3.53
N THR A 145 14.90 -10.73 -3.88
CA THR A 145 16.20 -10.91 -3.22
C THR A 145 17.35 -10.93 -4.23
N GLY A 146 18.58 -10.80 -3.72
CA GLY A 146 19.80 -10.79 -4.52
C GLY A 146 20.32 -9.39 -4.80
N ALA A 147 20.91 -9.19 -5.98
CA ALA A 147 21.49 -7.92 -6.41
C ALA A 147 20.39 -6.93 -6.80
N VAL A 148 19.67 -6.37 -5.82
CA VAL A 148 18.55 -5.44 -6.05
C VAL A 148 18.62 -4.22 -5.15
N ALA A 149 18.07 -3.11 -5.64
CA ALA A 149 17.89 -1.86 -4.94
C ALA A 149 16.43 -1.42 -5.07
N PHE A 150 15.89 -0.95 -3.95
CA PHE A 150 14.50 -0.57 -3.80
C PHE A 150 14.36 0.96 -3.87
N GLY A 151 13.30 1.44 -4.52
CA GLY A 151 13.04 2.88 -4.66
C GLY A 151 12.37 3.51 -3.44
N GLY A 152 11.82 2.70 -2.53
CA GLY A 152 11.25 3.16 -1.25
C GLY A 152 12.31 3.32 -0.17
N ALA A 153 12.09 4.24 0.78
CA ALA A 153 12.96 4.37 1.95
C ALA A 153 13.02 3.04 2.73
N ALA A 154 14.19 2.68 3.26
CA ALA A 154 14.33 1.51 4.13
C ALA A 154 13.38 1.65 5.34
N GLY A 155 12.48 0.68 5.54
CA GLY A 155 11.46 0.72 6.58
C GLY A 155 10.18 1.48 6.21
N ALA A 156 10.07 2.04 5.00
CA ALA A 156 8.78 2.50 4.48
C ALA A 156 7.95 1.31 4.03
N SER A 157 6.68 1.39 4.37
CA SER A 157 5.68 0.38 4.14
C SER A 157 5.15 0.37 2.71
N ALA A 158 5.53 -0.64 1.90
CA ALA A 158 4.87 -0.93 0.63
C ALA A 158 3.59 -1.70 0.94
N GLY A 159 2.57 -0.94 1.30
CA GLY A 159 1.20 -1.38 1.48
C GLY A 159 0.32 -0.61 0.51
N PRO A 160 -0.89 -1.10 0.21
CA PRO A 160 -1.76 -0.41 -0.71
C PRO A 160 -2.09 0.99 -0.18
N SER A 161 -1.74 2.02 -0.94
CA SER A 161 -2.00 3.42 -0.57
C SER A 161 -3.46 3.76 -0.84
N PRO A 162 -4.15 4.39 0.11
CA PRO A 162 -5.50 4.86 -0.08
C PRO A 162 -5.56 6.21 -0.81
N VAL A 163 -4.46 6.67 -1.41
CA VAL A 163 -4.45 7.89 -2.22
C VAL A 163 -5.25 7.65 -3.49
N GLY A 164 -6.23 8.52 -3.74
CA GLY A 164 -7.14 8.34 -4.87
C GLY A 164 -8.41 9.15 -4.73
N ILE A 165 -9.33 8.91 -5.65
CA ILE A 165 -10.68 9.50 -5.65
C ILE A 165 -11.67 8.42 -5.23
N TYR A 166 -12.61 8.79 -4.38
CA TYR A 166 -13.57 7.89 -3.75
C TYR A 166 -14.97 8.51 -3.77
N GLN A 167 -15.99 7.71 -4.03
CA GLN A 167 -17.37 8.04 -3.72
C GLN A 167 -17.62 7.80 -2.23
N ILE A 168 -18.23 8.78 -1.57
CA ILE A 168 -18.54 8.79 -0.13
C ILE A 168 -19.91 8.15 0.08
N GLY A 169 -20.02 7.27 1.08
CA GLY A 169 -21.28 6.66 1.50
C GLY A 169 -21.29 6.36 2.99
N ILE A 170 -20.90 7.32 3.82
CA ILE A 170 -20.73 7.14 5.28
C ILE A 170 -21.43 8.24 6.05
N GLY A 171 -22.09 7.90 7.16
CA GLY A 171 -22.62 8.90 8.12
C GLY A 171 -23.65 9.88 7.54
N GLY A 172 -24.33 9.55 6.44
CA GLY A 172 -25.23 10.46 5.73
C GLY A 172 -24.53 11.40 4.74
N HIS A 173 -23.19 11.37 4.66
CA HIS A 173 -22.40 12.10 3.68
C HIS A 173 -22.39 11.33 2.35
N VAL A 174 -22.69 12.06 1.26
CA VAL A 174 -22.71 11.52 -0.10
C VAL A 174 -21.98 12.51 -1.01
N GLY A 175 -21.08 12.00 -1.85
CA GLY A 175 -20.32 12.83 -2.77
C GLY A 175 -19.06 12.13 -3.24
N ILE A 176 -18.09 12.93 -3.66
CA ILE A 176 -16.76 12.47 -4.06
C ILE A 176 -15.73 13.09 -3.12
N ALA A 177 -14.80 12.28 -2.60
CA ALA A 177 -13.65 12.66 -1.81
C ALA A 177 -12.34 12.29 -2.51
N LYS A 178 -11.34 13.17 -2.41
CA LYS A 178 -9.97 12.91 -2.80
C LYS A 178 -9.12 12.69 -1.56
N PHE A 179 -8.42 11.57 -1.51
CA PHE A 179 -7.42 11.24 -0.51
C PHE A 179 -6.04 11.57 -1.08
N THR A 180 -5.26 12.36 -0.38
CA THR A 180 -3.93 12.81 -0.80
C THR A 180 -2.82 12.18 0.06
N ALA A 181 -1.61 12.09 -0.49
CA ALA A 181 -0.48 11.37 0.12
C ALA A 181 0.02 11.99 1.44
N ASP A 182 -0.30 13.25 1.69
CA ASP A 182 -0.03 14.00 2.92
C ASP A 182 -1.04 13.70 4.04
N GLY A 183 -1.93 12.72 3.85
CA GLY A 183 -2.90 12.33 4.86
C GLY A 183 -4.15 13.21 4.89
N GLN A 184 -4.41 14.04 3.88
CA GLN A 184 -5.62 14.87 3.79
C GLN A 184 -6.73 14.22 2.97
N ILE A 185 -7.96 14.64 3.26
CA ILE A 185 -9.18 14.29 2.53
C ILE A 185 -9.90 15.58 2.16
N THR A 186 -10.27 15.73 0.89
CA THR A 186 -11.08 16.86 0.42
C THR A 186 -12.28 16.36 -0.37
N ALA A 187 -13.47 16.77 0.02
CA ALA A 187 -14.71 16.39 -0.66
C ALA A 187 -15.28 17.51 -1.52
N THR A 188 -16.05 17.10 -2.54
CA THR A 188 -16.87 17.98 -3.39
C THR A 188 -17.94 18.75 -2.62
N THR A 189 -18.30 18.28 -1.42
CA THR A 189 -19.21 18.95 -0.47
C THR A 189 -18.54 20.04 0.36
N ASN A 190 -17.27 20.39 0.07
CA ASN A 190 -16.39 21.24 0.89
C ASN A 190 -16.05 20.67 2.28
N GLU A 191 -16.47 19.44 2.57
CA GLU A 191 -16.06 18.74 3.77
C GLU A 191 -14.60 18.30 3.65
N THR A 192 -13.86 18.39 4.74
CA THR A 192 -12.46 17.99 4.82
C THR A 192 -12.27 16.92 5.87
N GLY A 193 -11.15 16.22 5.76
CA GLY A 193 -10.77 15.18 6.70
C GLY A 193 -9.29 14.86 6.66
N THR A 194 -8.89 13.91 7.49
CA THR A 194 -7.53 13.38 7.53
C THR A 194 -7.57 11.86 7.58
N TRP A 195 -6.53 11.21 7.08
CA TRP A 195 -6.34 9.77 7.20
C TRP A 195 -4.92 9.45 7.64
N LYS A 196 -4.77 8.34 8.35
CA LYS A 196 -3.46 7.77 8.69
C LYS A 196 -3.54 6.25 8.79
N VAL A 197 -2.42 5.58 8.54
CA VAL A 197 -2.29 4.14 8.81
C VAL A 197 -2.33 3.92 10.32
N PHE A 198 -3.12 2.94 10.75
CA PHE A 198 -3.07 2.39 12.10
C PHE A 198 -2.16 1.17 12.15
N ASP A 199 -2.43 0.22 11.26
CA ASP A 199 -1.65 -1.00 11.09
C ASP A 199 -1.58 -1.34 9.60
N GLU A 200 -0.37 -1.46 9.11
CA GLU A 200 -0.12 -1.70 7.69
C GLU A 200 -0.48 -3.13 7.28
N ASP A 201 -0.14 -4.11 8.13
CA ASP A 201 -0.28 -5.52 7.82
C ASP A 201 -1.75 -5.91 7.66
N SER A 202 -2.61 -5.40 8.55
CA SER A 202 -4.06 -5.56 8.45
C SER A 202 -4.74 -4.56 7.50
N LYS A 203 -4.00 -3.62 6.90
CA LYS A 203 -4.53 -2.52 6.08
C LYS A 203 -5.57 -1.69 6.82
N SER A 204 -5.34 -1.47 8.12
CA SER A 204 -6.24 -0.72 8.99
C SER A 204 -5.86 0.76 9.01
N TYR A 205 -6.85 1.62 8.86
CA TYR A 205 -6.69 3.07 8.79
C TYR A 205 -7.59 3.77 9.79
N VAL A 206 -7.08 4.87 10.34
CA VAL A 206 -7.89 5.85 11.07
C VAL A 206 -8.21 6.97 10.11
N ILE A 207 -9.51 7.14 9.83
CA ILE A 207 -10.04 8.23 9.01
C ILE A 207 -10.83 9.17 9.90
N VAL A 208 -10.57 10.46 9.83
CA VAL A 208 -11.40 11.50 10.41
C VAL A 208 -12.02 12.27 9.26
N PHE A 209 -13.34 12.22 9.11
CA PHE A 209 -14.05 12.88 8.03
C PHE A 209 -15.29 13.57 8.59
N ALA A 210 -15.51 14.84 8.21
CA ALA A 210 -16.61 15.66 8.75
C ALA A 210 -16.69 15.66 10.29
N GLY A 211 -15.53 15.69 10.96
CA GLY A 211 -15.44 15.67 12.43
C GLY A 211 -15.66 14.31 13.10
N THR A 212 -16.02 13.27 12.35
CA THR A 212 -16.24 11.92 12.88
C THR A 212 -15.04 11.01 12.60
N ARG A 213 -14.66 10.20 13.59
CA ARG A 213 -13.56 9.24 13.47
C ARG A 213 -14.07 7.85 13.12
N TYR A 214 -13.44 7.23 12.14
CA TYR A 214 -13.71 5.90 11.63
C TYR A 214 -12.44 5.05 11.69
N SER A 215 -12.61 3.76 11.99
CA SER A 215 -11.58 2.73 11.83
C SER A 215 -12.01 1.87 10.66
N LEU A 216 -11.28 1.95 9.56
CA LEU A 216 -11.67 1.34 8.28
C LEU A 216 -10.53 0.50 7.72
N THR A 217 -10.88 -0.61 7.09
CA THR A 217 -9.92 -1.46 6.40
C THR A 217 -9.89 -1.08 4.92
N TYR A 218 -8.71 -0.84 4.37
CA TYR A 218 -8.57 -0.53 2.95
C TYR A 218 -8.48 -1.81 2.12
N GLN A 219 -9.40 -1.94 1.16
CA GLN A 219 -9.38 -2.99 0.15
C GLN A 219 -9.11 -2.37 -1.22
N PRO A 220 -7.92 -2.60 -1.79
CA PRO A 220 -7.53 -1.96 -3.05
C PRO A 220 -8.49 -2.32 -4.19
N GLY A 221 -8.82 -1.34 -5.04
CA GLY A 221 -9.82 -1.50 -6.10
C GLY A 221 -11.28 -1.50 -5.61
N ARG A 222 -11.53 -1.55 -4.29
CA ARG A 222 -12.85 -1.30 -3.68
C ARG A 222 -12.91 0.06 -3.02
N GLY A 223 -11.92 0.33 -2.17
CA GLY A 223 -11.91 1.41 -1.21
C GLY A 223 -12.02 0.92 0.24
N PHE A 224 -12.58 1.75 1.11
CA PHE A 224 -12.61 1.51 2.55
C PHE A 224 -13.87 0.80 2.99
N ILE A 225 -13.70 -0.23 3.83
CA ILE A 225 -14.79 -0.97 4.45
C ILE A 225 -14.78 -0.78 5.97
N ASP A 226 -15.96 -0.77 6.58
CA ASP A 226 -16.11 -0.77 8.03
C ASP A 226 -16.03 -2.19 8.64
N ASN A 227 -16.14 -2.28 9.96
CA ASN A 227 -16.10 -3.55 10.70
C ASN A 227 -17.26 -4.50 10.37
N ASN A 228 -18.34 -4.01 9.76
CA ASN A 228 -19.48 -4.81 9.31
C ASN A 228 -19.35 -5.20 7.84
N GLY A 229 -18.26 -4.80 7.16
CA GLY A 229 -18.01 -5.07 5.75
C GLY A 229 -18.69 -4.09 4.79
N TYR A 230 -19.30 -3.01 5.27
CA TYR A 230 -19.93 -2.00 4.41
C TYR A 230 -18.90 -1.05 3.81
N LEU A 231 -19.04 -0.81 2.51
CA LEU A 231 -18.17 0.10 1.76
C LEU A 231 -18.53 1.55 2.10
N THR A 232 -17.59 2.26 2.72
CA THR A 232 -17.78 3.62 3.23
C THR A 232 -17.16 4.69 2.34
N PHE A 233 -16.02 4.38 1.73
CA PHE A 233 -15.44 5.15 0.64
C PHE A 233 -15.18 4.21 -0.52
N LYS A 234 -15.93 4.32 -1.61
CA LYS A 234 -15.78 3.48 -2.80
C LYS A 234 -14.78 4.11 -3.77
N GLN A 235 -13.67 3.46 -4.05
CA GLN A 235 -12.67 3.94 -4.99
C GLN A 235 -13.29 4.09 -6.39
N THR A 236 -13.16 5.28 -6.99
CA THR A 236 -13.52 5.52 -8.38
C THR A 236 -12.33 5.16 -9.26
N LYS A 237 -12.58 4.42 -10.34
CA LYS A 237 -11.55 4.07 -11.33
C LYS A 237 -10.93 5.30 -11.97
#